data_AF-A0A537EFW5-F1
#
_entry.id   AF-A0A537EFW5-F1
#
_cell.length_a   1.000
_cell.length_b   1.000
_cell.length_c   1.000
_cell.angle_alpha   90.00
_cell.angle_beta   90.00
_cell.angle_gamma   90.00
#
_symmetry.space_group_name_H-M   'P 1'
#
loop_
_entity.id
_entity.type
_entity.pdbx_description
1 polymer ?
#
loop_
_entity_poly.entity_id
_entity_poly.type
_entity_poly.pdbx_seq_one_letter_code
_entity_poly.pdbx_strand_id
1 'polypeptide(L)'
;MKPSHLLALYKLSEMGATDKEVVCSTSDVAKGIGSSQQTASRRLIEMEKLGLIERARNGRDQKVRITGEGLRQLSDMYVNLRRVFEAPKKDLIITGTVFTGLREGSYYMSRDGYRKQFISKLGFDPFPGTLNLRVSKEDLDNRKILDTYPFVYIEGFANEKRTYGPAKCFRAMVNEEVKSAIVLPIRAHYGEDVVELIAPVSLRKQFKLNDGDKVRVRVPTKP
;
A
#
# COMPACT_ATOMS: atom_id res chain seq x y z
N MET A 1 11.65 -20.20 6.54
CA MET A 1 10.67 -20.24 7.64
C MET A 1 9.59 -21.28 7.31
N LYS A 2 9.01 -21.96 8.31
CA LYS A 2 7.87 -22.90 8.14
C LYS A 2 6.54 -22.18 8.40
N PRO A 3 5.40 -22.61 7.81
CA PRO A 3 4.08 -22.03 8.11
C PRO A 3 3.72 -22.02 9.60
N SER A 4 4.19 -23.02 10.33
CA SER A 4 4.00 -23.13 11.78
C SER A 4 4.75 -22.07 12.60
N HIS A 5 5.79 -21.43 12.03
CA HIS A 5 6.45 -20.28 12.65
C HIS A 5 5.62 -19.01 12.49
N LEU A 6 4.92 -18.81 11.36
CA LEU A 6 4.00 -17.69 11.17
C LEU A 6 2.85 -17.71 12.18
N LEU A 7 2.26 -18.88 12.43
CA LEU A 7 1.21 -19.02 13.46
C LEU A 7 1.73 -18.69 14.87
N ALA A 8 2.98 -19.05 15.18
CA ALA A 8 3.61 -18.70 16.45
C ALA A 8 3.94 -17.20 16.54
N LEU A 9 4.43 -16.58 15.46
CA LEU A 9 4.63 -15.13 15.39
C LEU A 9 3.31 -14.38 15.58
N TYR A 10 2.25 -14.81 14.90
CA TYR A 10 0.91 -14.25 15.04
C TYR A 10 0.47 -14.31 16.51
N LYS A 11 0.63 -15.47 17.16
CA LYS A 11 0.22 -15.61 18.55
C LYS A 11 1.03 -14.74 19.51
N LEU A 12 2.35 -14.66 19.32
CA LEU A 12 3.22 -13.77 20.09
C LEU A 12 2.86 -12.29 19.85
N SER A 13 2.45 -11.93 18.63
CA SER A 13 1.94 -10.60 18.30
C SER A 13 0.66 -10.28 19.06
N GLU A 14 -0.30 -11.20 19.16
CA GLU A 14 -1.51 -11.03 19.98
C GLU A 14 -1.18 -10.81 21.47
N MET A 15 -0.07 -11.36 21.94
CA MET A 15 0.42 -11.19 23.32
C MET A 15 1.16 -9.86 23.52
N GLY A 16 1.39 -9.07 22.46
CA GLY A 16 2.08 -7.77 22.50
C GLY A 16 3.59 -7.83 22.28
N ALA A 17 4.13 -8.95 21.78
CA ALA A 17 5.57 -9.14 21.58
C ALA A 17 6.19 -8.28 20.46
N THR A 18 5.36 -7.57 19.68
CA THR A 18 5.80 -6.64 18.63
C THR A 18 6.33 -5.33 19.19
N ASP A 19 5.71 -4.81 20.25
CA ASP A 19 6.02 -3.49 20.79
C ASP A 19 7.02 -3.56 21.95
N LYS A 20 7.01 -4.66 22.70
CA LYS A 20 7.81 -4.85 23.91
C LYS A 20 8.17 -6.31 24.12
N GLU A 21 9.10 -6.55 25.05
CA GLU A 21 9.31 -7.88 25.60
C GLU A 21 8.08 -8.33 26.38
N VAL A 22 7.61 -9.55 26.10
CA VAL A 22 6.49 -10.17 26.81
C VAL A 22 6.98 -11.35 27.60
N VAL A 23 6.54 -11.45 28.86
CA VAL A 23 6.75 -12.64 29.68
C VAL A 23 5.72 -13.67 29.25
N CYS A 24 6.16 -14.84 28.80
CA CYS A 24 5.27 -15.95 28.47
C CYS A 24 5.93 -17.28 28.82
N SER A 25 5.12 -18.27 29.24
CA SER A 25 5.63 -19.64 29.34
C SER A 25 5.57 -20.33 27.98
N THR A 26 6.35 -21.40 27.81
CA THR A 26 6.23 -22.24 26.60
C THR A 26 4.83 -22.83 26.47
N SER A 27 4.17 -23.11 27.61
CA SER A 27 2.81 -23.64 27.66
C SER A 27 1.76 -22.65 27.16
N ASP A 28 1.95 -21.36 27.39
CA ASP A 28 1.03 -20.31 26.88
C ASP A 28 1.09 -20.24 25.36
N VAL A 29 2.31 -20.26 24.80
CA VAL A 29 2.53 -20.31 23.35
C VAL A 29 1.94 -21.60 22.76
N ALA A 30 2.12 -22.73 23.43
CA ALA A 30 1.59 -24.02 23.00
C ALA A 30 0.07 -24.04 22.91
N LYS A 31 -0.62 -23.54 23.94
CA LYS A 31 -2.09 -23.37 23.96
C LYS A 31 -2.55 -22.47 22.82
N GLY A 32 -1.88 -21.33 22.63
CA GLY A 32 -2.25 -20.35 21.63
C GLY A 32 -2.15 -20.83 20.18
N ILE A 33 -1.28 -21.81 19.90
CA ILE A 33 -1.10 -22.38 18.55
C ILE A 33 -1.65 -23.80 18.42
N GLY A 34 -2.41 -24.29 19.41
CA GLY A 34 -3.00 -25.63 19.41
C GLY A 34 -1.97 -26.76 19.27
N SER A 35 -0.86 -26.70 20.02
CA SER A 35 0.22 -27.69 19.92
C SER A 35 0.73 -28.15 21.29
N SER A 36 1.55 -29.20 21.32
CA SER A 36 2.22 -29.64 22.56
C SER A 36 3.30 -28.66 23.02
N GLN A 37 3.58 -28.62 24.32
CA GLN A 37 4.62 -27.78 24.90
C GLN A 37 6.00 -28.03 24.26
N GLN A 38 6.35 -29.29 23.99
CA GLN A 38 7.61 -29.67 23.35
C GLN A 38 7.68 -29.12 21.91
N THR A 39 6.57 -29.14 21.19
CA THR A 39 6.48 -28.58 19.84
C THR A 39 6.64 -27.06 19.86
N ALA A 40 5.97 -26.38 20.79
CA ALA A 40 6.11 -24.94 20.95
C ALA A 40 7.54 -24.54 21.35
N SER A 41 8.17 -25.28 22.28
CA SER A 41 9.57 -25.07 22.66
C SER A 41 10.50 -25.15 21.47
N ARG A 42 10.39 -26.23 20.68
CA ARG A 42 11.19 -26.43 19.47
C ARG A 42 10.97 -25.30 18.46
N ARG A 43 9.72 -24.87 18.24
CA ARG A 43 9.41 -23.76 17.33
C ARG A 43 10.06 -22.45 17.78
N LEU A 44 9.98 -22.11 19.07
CA LEU A 44 10.62 -20.90 19.60
C LEU A 44 12.14 -20.93 19.43
N ILE A 45 12.78 -22.09 19.64
CA ILE A 45 14.23 -22.26 19.40
C ILE A 45 14.55 -22.10 17.90
N GLU A 46 13.76 -22.70 17.01
CA GLU A 46 13.94 -22.55 15.56
C GLU A 46 13.77 -21.08 15.13
N MET A 47 12.76 -20.37 15.66
CA MET A 47 12.48 -18.97 15.35
C MET A 47 13.58 -18.02 15.84
N GLU A 48 14.14 -18.27 17.02
CA GLU A 48 15.29 -17.54 17.57
C GLU A 48 16.53 -17.73 16.69
N LYS A 49 16.83 -18.98 16.28
CA LYS A 49 17.94 -19.27 15.36
C LYS A 49 17.79 -18.59 13.99
N LEU A 50 16.55 -18.40 13.53
CA LEU A 50 16.23 -17.68 12.29
C LEU A 50 16.21 -16.16 12.46
N GLY A 51 16.48 -15.63 13.66
CA GLY A 51 16.46 -14.20 13.95
C GLY A 51 15.07 -13.58 13.92
N LEU A 52 14.00 -14.37 14.01
CA LEU A 52 12.60 -13.90 13.98
C LEU A 52 12.14 -13.36 15.33
N ILE A 53 12.72 -13.88 16.40
CA ILE A 53 12.46 -13.49 17.78
C ILE A 53 13.76 -13.42 18.56
N GLU A 54 13.76 -12.58 19.58
CA GLU A 54 14.75 -12.56 20.66
C GLU A 54 14.11 -13.18 21.91
N ARG A 55 14.90 -13.91 22.70
CA ARG A 55 14.41 -14.47 23.96
C ARG A 55 15.44 -14.33 25.07
N ALA A 56 14.94 -14.08 26.28
CA ALA A 56 15.72 -14.16 27.52
C ALA A 56 15.05 -15.15 28.46
N ARG A 57 15.82 -16.11 29.00
CA ARG A 57 15.29 -17.16 29.89
C ARG A 57 15.67 -16.84 31.34
N ASN A 58 14.68 -16.64 32.21
CA ASN A 58 14.88 -16.48 33.65
C ASN A 58 14.04 -17.53 34.40
N GLY A 59 14.63 -18.70 34.68
CA GLY A 59 13.94 -19.77 35.39
C GLY A 59 12.80 -20.38 34.57
N ARG A 60 11.57 -20.39 35.12
CA ARG A 60 10.38 -20.95 34.44
C ARG A 60 9.77 -20.01 33.39
N ASP A 61 10.07 -18.71 33.50
CA ASP A 61 9.52 -17.70 32.62
C ASP A 61 10.56 -17.31 31.55
N GLN A 62 10.09 -17.19 30.31
CA GLN A 62 10.88 -16.62 29.23
C GLN A 62 10.28 -15.27 28.83
N LYS A 63 11.15 -14.33 28.53
CA LYS A 63 10.79 -13.11 27.82
C LYS A 63 10.99 -13.33 26.34
N VAL A 64 10.04 -12.90 25.54
CA VAL A 64 10.09 -13.00 24.08
C VAL A 64 9.79 -11.64 23.46
N ARG A 65 10.52 -11.28 22.41
CA ARG A 65 10.27 -10.11 21.58
C ARG A 65 10.36 -10.51 20.12
N ILE A 66 9.45 -10.00 19.29
CA ILE A 66 9.51 -10.15 17.84
C ILE A 66 10.52 -9.15 17.29
N THR A 67 11.46 -9.62 16.47
CA THR A 67 12.44 -8.76 15.82
C THR A 67 11.82 -8.04 14.62
N GLY A 68 12.57 -7.09 14.02
CA GLY A 68 12.16 -6.47 12.76
C GLY A 68 11.97 -7.50 11.63
N GLU A 69 12.75 -8.59 11.59
CA GLU A 69 12.55 -9.66 10.61
C GLU A 69 11.27 -10.46 10.91
N GLY A 70 11.01 -10.83 12.17
CA GLY A 70 9.75 -11.51 12.52
C GLY A 70 8.51 -10.66 12.20
N LEU A 71 8.59 -9.34 12.40
CA LEU A 71 7.50 -8.42 12.08
C LEU A 71 7.31 -8.25 10.57
N ARG A 72 8.39 -8.23 9.78
CA ARG A 72 8.30 -8.24 8.30
C ARG A 72 7.49 -9.42 7.81
N GLN A 73 7.70 -10.60 8.39
CA GLN A 73 7.03 -11.84 7.97
C GLN A 73 5.52 -11.81 8.24
N LEU A 74 5.09 -11.20 9.36
CA LEU A 74 3.68 -10.93 9.62
C LEU A 74 3.11 -9.87 8.68
N SER A 75 3.90 -8.85 8.35
CA SER A 75 3.51 -7.79 7.42
C SER A 75 3.30 -8.33 6.00
N ASP A 76 4.19 -9.21 5.54
CA ASP A 76 4.06 -9.91 4.25
C ASP A 76 2.83 -10.81 4.22
N MET A 77 2.56 -11.54 5.32
CA MET A 77 1.34 -12.33 5.45
C MET A 77 0.09 -11.44 5.38
N TYR A 78 0.08 -10.30 6.08
CA TYR A 78 -1.02 -9.34 6.01
C TYR A 78 -1.25 -8.82 4.59
N VAL A 79 -0.20 -8.40 3.88
CA VAL A 79 -0.32 -7.93 2.48
C VAL A 79 -0.89 -9.02 1.58
N ASN A 80 -0.46 -10.28 1.75
CA ASN A 80 -0.96 -11.39 0.97
C ASN A 80 -2.42 -11.72 1.28
N LEU A 81 -2.80 -11.78 2.56
CA LEU A 81 -4.19 -12.01 2.96
C LEU A 81 -5.09 -10.87 2.50
N ARG A 82 -4.62 -9.62 2.61
CA ARG A 82 -5.31 -8.45 2.08
C ARG A 82 -5.55 -8.59 0.58
N ARG A 83 -4.56 -9.04 -0.19
CA ARG A 83 -4.79 -9.38 -1.61
C ARG A 83 -5.83 -10.49 -1.77
N VAL A 84 -5.79 -11.57 -1.00
CA VAL A 84 -6.76 -12.67 -1.16
C VAL A 84 -8.19 -12.23 -0.87
N PHE A 85 -8.40 -11.45 0.19
CA PHE A 85 -9.74 -11.06 0.63
C PHE A 85 -10.26 -9.79 -0.04
N GLU A 86 -9.36 -8.85 -0.38
CA GLU A 86 -9.73 -7.52 -0.88
C GLU A 86 -9.30 -7.30 -2.35
N ALA A 87 -8.60 -8.24 -3.00
CA ALA A 87 -8.26 -8.06 -4.41
C ALA A 87 -9.53 -7.96 -5.25
N PRO A 88 -9.64 -6.89 -6.05
CA PRO A 88 -10.76 -6.75 -6.96
C PRO A 88 -10.73 -7.87 -8.01
N LYS A 89 -11.89 -8.48 -8.26
CA LYS A 89 -12.04 -9.62 -9.20
C LYS A 89 -12.23 -9.20 -10.66
N LYS A 90 -12.44 -7.90 -10.90
CA LYS A 90 -12.66 -7.29 -12.22
C LYS A 90 -11.98 -5.92 -12.24
N ASP A 91 -11.58 -5.47 -13.42
CA ASP A 91 -11.00 -4.13 -13.59
C ASP A 91 -12.01 -3.06 -13.14
N LEU A 92 -11.52 -2.00 -12.51
CA LEU A 92 -12.33 -0.85 -12.15
C LEU A 92 -12.52 0.01 -13.38
N ILE A 93 -13.72 0.53 -13.57
CA ILE A 93 -13.98 1.59 -14.55
C ILE A 93 -14.48 2.79 -13.77
N ILE A 94 -13.84 3.94 -13.98
CA ILE A 94 -14.25 5.22 -13.43
C ILE A 94 -14.51 6.15 -14.61
N THR A 95 -15.72 6.69 -14.72
CA THR A 95 -16.03 7.76 -15.65
C THR A 95 -16.06 9.08 -14.90
N GLY A 96 -15.29 10.06 -15.37
CA GLY A 96 -15.23 11.37 -14.75
C GLY A 96 -15.31 12.52 -15.75
N THR A 97 -15.77 13.66 -15.26
CA THR A 97 -15.86 14.91 -16.00
C THR A 97 -14.61 15.74 -15.77
N VAL A 98 -13.95 16.15 -16.84
CA VAL A 98 -12.75 16.98 -16.81
C VAL A 98 -13.07 18.35 -16.21
N PHE A 99 -12.20 18.82 -15.32
CA PHE A 99 -12.27 20.19 -14.80
C PHE A 99 -10.88 20.78 -14.58
N THR A 100 -10.79 22.11 -14.56
CA THR A 100 -9.57 22.82 -14.19
C THR A 100 -9.49 22.97 -12.67
N GLY A 101 -8.45 22.39 -12.05
CA GLY A 101 -8.15 22.58 -10.62
C GLY A 101 -7.24 23.78 -10.34
N LEU A 102 -6.56 23.76 -9.19
CA LEU A 102 -5.66 24.83 -8.73
C LEU A 102 -4.34 24.94 -9.51
N ARG A 103 -4.17 24.12 -10.56
CA ARG A 103 -2.97 24.07 -11.43
C ARG A 103 -1.65 23.79 -10.69
N GLU A 104 -1.71 23.24 -9.47
CA GLU A 104 -0.52 22.88 -8.69
C GLU A 104 0.12 21.55 -9.15
N GLY A 105 -0.61 20.71 -9.90
CA GLY A 105 -0.11 19.42 -10.36
C GLY A 105 1.21 19.52 -11.13
N SER A 106 1.40 20.55 -11.95
CA SER A 106 2.66 20.80 -12.67
C SER A 106 3.84 21.05 -11.73
N TYR A 107 3.60 21.77 -10.63
CA TYR A 107 4.61 22.04 -9.61
C TYR A 107 5.08 20.76 -8.94
N TYR A 108 4.17 19.83 -8.63
CA TYR A 108 4.49 18.55 -7.97
C TYR A 108 5.12 17.54 -8.93
N MET A 109 4.58 17.40 -10.14
CA MET A 109 5.08 16.44 -11.15
C MET A 109 6.50 16.77 -11.65
N SER A 110 6.92 18.03 -11.48
CA SER A 110 8.26 18.48 -11.86
C SER A 110 9.30 18.35 -10.73
N ARG A 111 8.93 17.84 -9.54
CA ARG A 111 9.91 17.65 -8.44
C ARG A 111 10.66 16.35 -8.61
N ASP A 112 11.99 16.42 -8.61
CA ASP A 112 12.87 15.26 -8.77
C ASP A 112 12.56 14.10 -7.82
N GLY A 113 12.21 14.40 -6.56
CA GLY A 113 11.86 13.39 -5.57
C GLY A 113 10.64 12.54 -5.95
N TYR A 114 9.66 13.13 -6.65
CA TYR A 114 8.53 12.39 -7.21
C TYR A 114 8.85 11.83 -8.60
N ARG A 115 9.40 12.64 -9.51
CA ARG A 115 9.67 12.27 -10.90
C ARG A 115 10.52 11.01 -11.02
N LYS A 116 11.59 10.89 -10.21
CA LYS A 116 12.45 9.69 -10.18
C LYS A 116 11.69 8.44 -9.72
N GLN A 117 10.78 8.58 -8.76
CA GLN A 117 9.94 7.47 -8.29
C GLN A 117 8.89 7.08 -9.32
N PHE A 118 8.30 8.03 -10.06
CA PHE A 118 7.38 7.71 -11.14
C PHE A 118 8.07 6.94 -12.28
N ILE A 119 9.26 7.38 -12.70
CA ILE A 119 10.04 6.67 -13.73
C ILE A 119 10.37 5.25 -13.28
N SER A 120 10.94 5.09 -12.07
CA SER A 120 11.38 3.77 -11.58
C SER A 120 10.24 2.83 -11.17
N LYS A 121 9.18 3.35 -10.54
CA LYS A 121 8.10 2.54 -9.95
C LYS A 121 6.87 2.41 -10.86
N LEU A 122 6.59 3.40 -11.73
CA LEU A 122 5.46 3.35 -12.69
C LEU A 122 5.90 3.06 -14.13
N GLY A 123 7.17 3.26 -14.46
CA GLY A 123 7.73 2.92 -15.78
C GLY A 123 7.51 4.01 -16.85
N PHE A 124 7.16 5.24 -16.45
CA PHE A 124 7.07 6.37 -17.37
C PHE A 124 7.49 7.68 -16.70
N ASP A 125 7.97 8.60 -17.51
CA ASP A 125 8.28 9.97 -17.09
C ASP A 125 7.04 10.85 -17.23
N PRO A 126 6.46 11.41 -16.14
CA PRO A 126 5.20 12.13 -16.24
C PRO A 126 5.35 13.48 -16.95
N PHE A 127 4.32 13.80 -17.74
CA PHE A 127 4.07 15.16 -18.21
C PHE A 127 3.92 16.10 -16.99
N PRO A 128 4.46 17.34 -17.04
CA PRO A 128 4.38 18.29 -15.92
C PRO A 128 2.96 18.87 -15.77
N GLY A 129 2.04 18.05 -15.28
CA GLY A 129 0.66 18.40 -15.00
C GLY A 129 -0.20 17.18 -14.68
N THR A 130 -1.36 17.42 -14.09
CA THR A 130 -2.38 16.40 -13.83
C THR A 130 -3.64 16.69 -14.66
N LEU A 131 -4.36 15.63 -15.05
CA LEU A 131 -5.73 15.76 -15.52
C LEU A 131 -6.67 15.49 -14.35
N ASN A 132 -7.47 16.48 -13.97
CA ASN A 132 -8.40 16.35 -12.87
C ASN A 132 -9.76 15.92 -13.40
N LEU A 133 -10.32 14.88 -12.81
CA LEU A 133 -11.65 14.39 -13.12
C LEU A 133 -12.52 14.44 -11.86
N ARG A 134 -13.75 14.94 -12.02
CA ARG A 134 -14.81 14.74 -11.03
C ARG A 134 -15.55 13.45 -11.38
N VAL A 135 -15.49 12.48 -10.48
CA VAL A 135 -16.09 11.16 -10.65
C VAL A 135 -17.61 11.30 -10.76
N SER A 136 -18.20 10.58 -11.71
CA SER A 136 -19.67 10.56 -11.90
C SER A 136 -20.35 9.97 -10.67
N LYS A 137 -21.57 10.42 -10.33
CA LYS A 137 -22.29 9.94 -9.14
C LYS A 137 -22.44 8.42 -9.10
N GLU A 138 -22.69 7.81 -10.25
CA GLU A 138 -22.82 6.36 -10.45
C GLU A 138 -21.52 5.60 -10.14
N ASP A 139 -20.37 6.26 -10.26
CA ASP A 139 -19.03 5.68 -10.07
C ASP A 139 -18.39 6.07 -8.73
N LEU A 140 -19.11 6.75 -7.82
CA LEU A 140 -18.57 7.12 -6.50
C LEU A 140 -18.22 5.89 -5.66
N ASP A 141 -19.01 4.83 -5.73
CA ASP A 141 -18.70 3.57 -5.05
C ASP A 141 -17.47 2.91 -5.68
N ASN A 142 -17.31 2.99 -7.01
CA ASN A 142 -16.10 2.53 -7.69
C ASN A 142 -14.87 3.29 -7.18
N ARG A 143 -14.97 4.61 -7.00
CA ARG A 143 -13.91 5.42 -6.40
C ARG A 143 -13.58 4.99 -4.96
N LYS A 144 -14.56 4.61 -4.14
CA LYS A 144 -14.29 4.08 -2.78
C LYS A 144 -13.57 2.73 -2.84
N ILE A 145 -13.98 1.86 -3.76
CA ILE A 145 -13.35 0.54 -3.97
C ILE A 145 -11.91 0.69 -4.49
N LEU A 146 -11.56 1.79 -5.18
CA LEU A 146 -10.18 2.06 -5.64
C LEU A 146 -9.13 1.85 -4.53
N ASP A 147 -9.43 2.17 -3.27
CA ASP A 147 -8.49 1.99 -2.15
C ASP A 147 -8.14 0.52 -1.84
N THR A 148 -8.88 -0.44 -2.40
CA THR A 148 -8.58 -1.89 -2.33
C THR A 148 -7.80 -2.40 -3.54
N TYR A 149 -7.63 -1.60 -4.60
CA TYR A 149 -6.87 -1.98 -5.78
C TYR A 149 -5.35 -1.96 -5.50
N PRO A 150 -4.56 -2.77 -6.24
CA PRO A 150 -3.10 -2.69 -6.18
C PRO A 150 -2.62 -1.28 -6.47
N PHE A 151 -1.78 -0.74 -5.58
CA PHE A 151 -1.17 0.57 -5.74
C PHE A 151 0.35 0.47 -5.67
N VAL A 152 0.99 1.47 -6.25
CA VAL A 152 2.41 1.78 -6.12
C VAL A 152 2.55 2.88 -5.10
N TYR A 153 3.33 2.63 -4.06
CA TYR A 153 3.61 3.63 -3.03
C TYR A 153 4.73 4.56 -3.46
N ILE A 154 4.45 5.86 -3.41
CA ILE A 154 5.40 6.93 -3.66
C ILE A 154 5.75 7.57 -2.32
N GLU A 155 7.03 7.49 -1.96
CA GLU A 155 7.53 7.97 -0.69
C GLU A 155 7.55 9.50 -0.66
N GLY A 156 7.23 10.06 0.50
CA GLY A 156 7.48 11.46 0.77
C GLY A 156 8.98 11.75 0.86
N PHE A 157 9.35 13.00 0.70
CA PHE A 157 10.74 13.46 0.79
C PHE A 157 10.76 14.89 1.34
N ALA A 158 11.93 15.36 1.74
CA ALA A 158 12.11 16.74 2.20
C ALA A 158 13.29 17.38 1.46
N ASN A 159 13.24 18.70 1.36
CA ASN A 159 14.39 19.53 1.04
C ASN A 159 14.52 20.64 2.10
N GLU A 160 15.52 21.51 1.94
CA GLU A 160 15.78 22.62 2.88
C GLU A 160 14.59 23.57 3.08
N LYS A 161 13.65 23.63 2.12
CA LYS A 161 12.53 24.58 2.13
C LYS A 161 11.22 23.98 2.63
N ARG A 162 10.97 22.69 2.39
CA ARG A 162 9.69 22.04 2.71
C ARG A 162 9.75 20.52 2.67
N THR A 163 8.75 19.92 3.31
CA THR A 163 8.44 18.49 3.24
C THR A 163 7.35 18.23 2.21
N TYR A 164 7.47 17.12 1.51
CA TYR A 164 6.53 16.61 0.51
C TYR A 164 5.96 15.28 0.99
N GLY A 165 4.63 15.18 1.02
CA GLY A 165 3.94 14.01 1.56
C GLY A 165 4.01 12.78 0.64
N PRO A 166 3.78 11.57 1.18
CA PRO A 166 3.63 10.38 0.35
C PRO A 166 2.34 10.38 -0.47
N ALA A 167 2.31 9.56 -1.51
CA ALA A 167 1.13 9.33 -2.36
C ALA A 167 0.96 7.85 -2.72
N LYS A 168 -0.29 7.44 -2.95
CA LYS A 168 -0.62 6.16 -3.59
C LYS A 168 -0.85 6.41 -5.08
N CYS A 169 -0.27 5.58 -5.93
CA CYS A 169 -0.52 5.61 -7.37
C CYS A 169 -1.16 4.30 -7.85
N PHE A 170 -2.26 4.40 -8.59
CA PHE A 170 -2.95 3.25 -9.16
C PHE A 170 -2.72 3.25 -10.66
N ARG A 171 -2.11 2.19 -11.20
CA ARG A 171 -1.93 2.06 -12.65
C ARG A 171 -3.28 2.15 -13.34
N ALA A 172 -3.34 2.87 -14.45
CA ALA A 172 -4.57 3.10 -15.16
C ALA A 172 -4.35 3.15 -16.67
N MET A 173 -5.46 3.05 -17.41
CA MET A 173 -5.53 3.28 -18.84
C MET A 173 -6.63 4.31 -19.10
N VAL A 174 -6.27 5.43 -19.71
CA VAL A 174 -7.23 6.47 -20.11
C VAL A 174 -7.73 6.17 -21.52
N ASN A 175 -9.06 6.11 -21.68
CA ASN A 175 -9.75 5.83 -22.94
C ASN A 175 -9.23 4.58 -23.67
N GLU A 176 -8.73 3.58 -22.94
CA GLU A 176 -8.09 2.37 -23.50
C GLU A 176 -6.83 2.60 -24.36
N GLU A 177 -6.31 3.83 -24.41
CA GLU A 177 -5.21 4.20 -25.31
C GLU A 177 -3.94 4.61 -24.58
N VAL A 178 -4.05 5.42 -23.52
CA VAL A 178 -2.88 6.01 -22.85
C VAL A 178 -2.67 5.37 -21.48
N LYS A 179 -1.52 4.71 -21.30
CA LYS A 179 -1.05 4.26 -19.99
C LYS A 179 -0.86 5.47 -19.07
N SER A 180 -1.44 5.40 -17.90
CA SER A 180 -1.47 6.48 -16.92
C SER A 180 -1.42 5.92 -15.50
N ALA A 181 -1.49 6.80 -14.52
CA ALA A 181 -1.80 6.42 -13.14
C ALA A 181 -2.73 7.45 -12.50
N ILE A 182 -3.65 6.98 -11.65
CA ILE A 182 -4.34 7.85 -10.71
C ILE A 182 -3.38 8.13 -9.56
N VAL A 183 -3.17 9.39 -9.21
CA VAL A 183 -2.35 9.80 -8.05
C VAL A 183 -3.24 10.30 -6.93
N LEU A 184 -3.11 9.70 -5.75
CA LEU A 184 -3.83 10.08 -4.53
C LEU A 184 -2.82 10.42 -3.42
N PRO A 185 -2.62 11.72 -3.11
CA PRO A 185 -1.86 12.13 -1.93
C PRO A 185 -2.50 11.57 -0.66
N ILE A 186 -1.71 11.12 0.32
CA ILE A 186 -2.26 10.62 1.61
C ILE A 186 -2.94 11.76 2.39
N ARG A 187 -2.50 13.01 2.17
CA ARG A 187 -3.19 14.22 2.62
C ARG A 187 -3.71 14.95 1.38
N ALA A 188 -4.98 14.74 1.04
CA ALA A 188 -5.62 15.33 -0.13
C ALA A 188 -6.20 16.71 0.17
N HIS A 189 -6.21 17.59 -0.84
CA HIS A 189 -6.87 18.91 -0.80
C HIS A 189 -8.30 18.87 -1.38
N TYR A 190 -8.63 17.84 -2.16
CA TYR A 190 -9.94 17.64 -2.78
C TYR A 190 -10.76 16.58 -2.04
N GLY A 191 -12.09 16.64 -2.20
CA GLY A 191 -13.03 15.64 -1.66
C GLY A 191 -12.93 14.28 -2.36
N GLU A 192 -13.69 13.31 -1.84
CA GLU A 192 -13.66 11.91 -2.30
C GLU A 192 -14.09 11.72 -3.77
N ASP A 193 -14.74 12.72 -4.39
CA ASP A 193 -15.24 12.69 -5.75
C ASP A 193 -14.23 13.15 -6.81
N VAL A 194 -12.97 13.43 -6.44
CA VAL A 194 -11.93 13.86 -7.38
C VAL A 194 -10.84 12.81 -7.51
N VAL A 195 -10.42 12.58 -8.76
CA VAL A 195 -9.22 11.83 -9.09
C VAL A 195 -8.30 12.67 -9.97
N GLU A 196 -7.00 12.57 -9.72
CA GLU A 196 -5.96 13.21 -10.54
C GLU A 196 -5.21 12.14 -11.33
N LEU A 197 -5.06 12.34 -12.63
CA LEU A 197 -4.34 11.44 -13.53
C LEU A 197 -2.99 12.03 -13.93
N ILE A 198 -1.97 11.18 -13.91
CA ILE A 198 -0.64 11.45 -14.46
C ILE A 198 -0.36 10.50 -15.62
N ALA A 199 0.32 10.99 -16.64
CA ALA A 199 0.60 10.25 -17.88
C ALA A 199 1.90 10.79 -18.51
N PRO A 200 2.55 10.05 -19.42
CA PRO A 200 3.73 10.55 -20.12
C PRO A 200 3.45 11.70 -21.10
N VAL A 201 2.17 11.95 -21.40
CA VAL A 201 1.71 12.98 -22.33
C VAL A 201 0.65 13.87 -21.69
N SER A 202 0.42 15.05 -22.28
CA SER A 202 -0.72 15.88 -21.91
C SER A 202 -2.01 15.23 -22.40
N LEU A 203 -2.78 14.62 -21.49
CA LEU A 203 -4.06 13.98 -21.81
C LEU A 203 -5.06 14.95 -22.47
N ARG A 204 -5.06 16.23 -22.05
CA ARG A 204 -5.89 17.27 -22.69
C ARG A 204 -5.52 17.47 -24.15
N LYS A 205 -4.24 17.55 -24.49
CA LYS A 205 -3.80 17.71 -25.89
C LYS A 205 -4.05 16.44 -26.70
N GLN A 206 -3.75 15.28 -26.14
CA GLN A 206 -3.91 13.98 -26.79
C GLN A 206 -5.35 13.72 -27.21
N PHE A 207 -6.31 13.97 -26.31
CA PHE A 207 -7.73 13.69 -26.54
C PHE A 207 -8.56 14.94 -26.84
N LYS A 208 -7.91 16.11 -27.03
CA LYS A 208 -8.55 17.41 -27.28
C LYS A 208 -9.63 17.77 -26.24
N LEU A 209 -9.35 17.50 -24.96
CA LEU A 209 -10.31 17.63 -23.85
C LEU A 209 -10.43 19.06 -23.32
N ASN A 210 -11.67 19.51 -23.17
CA ASN A 210 -12.09 20.71 -22.48
C ASN A 210 -12.74 20.38 -21.13
N ASP A 211 -12.95 21.40 -20.30
CA ASP A 211 -13.73 21.23 -19.08
C ASP A 211 -15.18 20.85 -19.44
N GLY A 212 -15.73 19.87 -18.73
CA GLY A 212 -17.03 19.29 -19.04
C GLY A 212 -16.97 17.99 -19.86
N ASP A 213 -15.83 17.68 -20.50
CA ASP A 213 -15.71 16.46 -21.28
C ASP A 213 -15.62 15.22 -20.38
N LYS A 214 -16.20 14.10 -20.86
CA LYS A 214 -16.14 12.82 -20.16
C LYS A 214 -14.90 12.04 -20.54
N VAL A 215 -14.27 11.43 -19.54
CA VAL A 215 -13.11 10.55 -19.71
C VAL A 215 -13.36 9.25 -18.98
N ARG A 216 -13.04 8.13 -19.63
CA ARG A 216 -13.11 6.79 -19.05
C ARG A 216 -11.72 6.34 -18.61
N VAL A 217 -11.61 5.91 -17.36
CA VAL A 217 -10.36 5.44 -16.75
C VAL A 217 -10.56 4.00 -16.31
N ARG A 218 -9.73 3.09 -16.83
CA ARG A 218 -9.70 1.69 -16.39
C ARG A 218 -8.53 1.45 -15.45
N VAL A 219 -8.77 0.89 -14.28
CA VAL A 219 -7.74 0.44 -13.33
C VAL A 219 -7.70 -1.08 -13.34
N PRO A 220 -6.62 -1.71 -13.84
CA PRO A 220 -6.57 -3.15 -13.94
C PRO A 220 -6.41 -3.80 -12.57
N THR A 221 -6.99 -4.99 -12.43
CA THR A 221 -6.84 -5.85 -11.23
C THR A 221 -5.44 -6.41 -11.07
N LYS A 222 -4.70 -6.54 -12.18
CA LYS A 222 -3.32 -7.02 -12.22
C LYS A 222 -2.41 -5.87 -12.63
N PRO A 223 -1.32 -5.63 -11.89
CA PRO A 223 -0.38 -4.53 -12.15
C PRO A 223 0.38 -4.68 -13.46
#